data_AF-A0A914Y9X4-F1
#
_entry.id   AF-A0A914Y9X4-F1
#
_cell.length_a   1.000
_cell.length_b   1.000
_cell.length_c   1.000
_cell.angle_alpha   90.00
_cell.angle_beta   90.00
_cell.angle_gamma   90.00
#
_symmetry.space_group_name_H-M   'P 1'
#
loop_
_entity.id
_entity.type
_entity.pdbx_description
1 polymer ?
#
loop_
_entity_poly.entity_id
_entity_poly.type
_entity_poly.pdbx_seq_one_letter_code
_entity_poly.pdbx_strand_id
1 'polypeptide(L)'
;MQHPKNFGTHEIHIDDLIAKNKDIDPFLIRKWERIFTLSFDRNASHEIEWSDFYVCLRKIREIYGAESKQMGYARKTLEALWEGLQRLADSDGDELVTIEEWIQVLKKVDSKKGDVPKWFSDYKKFMFKLFNVSEDGHLDINEYADGMSVYGHELHEAHDAFHKFAVDKKGEPKSHITYDEWKELFIDLFFSADKKKLGNHLFGILDVEHM
;
A
#
# COMPACT_ATOMS: atom_id res chain seq x y z
N MET A 1 -41.52 6.35 15.34
CA MET A 1 -40.17 6.40 15.93
C MET A 1 -39.42 5.18 15.43
N GLN A 2 -38.53 5.36 14.46
CA GLN A 2 -37.61 4.30 14.03
C GLN A 2 -36.46 4.27 15.04
N HIS A 3 -36.19 3.09 15.59
CA HIS A 3 -35.03 2.88 16.45
C HIS A 3 -33.74 3.12 15.63
N PRO A 4 -32.72 3.77 16.20
CA PRO A 4 -31.42 3.84 15.56
C PRO A 4 -30.84 2.44 15.49
N LYS A 5 -30.42 2.02 14.27
CA LYS A 5 -29.60 0.82 14.11
C LYS A 5 -28.31 1.05 14.89
N ASN A 6 -28.06 0.17 15.85
CA ASN A 6 -26.83 0.14 16.61
C ASN A 6 -25.74 -0.35 15.63
N PHE A 7 -25.05 0.58 14.97
CA PHE A 7 -23.81 0.26 14.27
C PHE A 7 -22.77 0.02 15.36
N GLY A 8 -22.65 -1.24 15.79
CA GLY A 8 -21.54 -1.63 16.64
C GLY A 8 -20.27 -1.33 15.86
N THR A 9 -19.48 -0.37 16.34
CA THR A 9 -18.11 -0.17 15.89
C THR A 9 -17.35 -1.44 16.26
N HIS A 10 -17.27 -2.39 15.33
CA HIS A 10 -16.34 -3.51 15.45
C HIS A 10 -14.95 -2.94 15.19
N GLU A 11 -14.33 -2.43 16.26
CA GLU A 11 -12.91 -2.12 16.26
C GLU A 11 -12.17 -3.46 16.11
N ILE A 12 -11.69 -3.74 14.90
CA ILE A 12 -10.97 -4.98 14.61
C ILE A 12 -9.59 -4.86 15.24
N HIS A 13 -9.37 -5.60 16.34
CA HIS A 13 -8.09 -5.58 17.03
C HIS A 13 -7.06 -6.45 16.30
N ILE A 14 -5.83 -5.96 16.17
CA ILE A 14 -4.75 -6.68 15.47
C ILE A 14 -4.49 -8.08 16.06
N ASP A 15 -4.64 -8.23 17.38
CA ASP A 15 -4.45 -9.52 18.05
C ASP A 15 -5.56 -10.52 17.68
N ASP A 16 -6.77 -10.06 17.38
CA ASP A 16 -7.85 -10.93 16.89
C ASP A 16 -7.54 -11.40 15.47
N LEU A 17 -7.01 -10.51 14.61
CA LEU A 17 -6.56 -10.89 13.27
C LEU A 17 -5.45 -11.95 13.32
N ILE A 18 -4.48 -11.78 14.23
CA ILE A 18 -3.42 -12.76 14.45
C ILE A 18 -4.01 -14.09 14.98
N ALA A 19 -4.93 -14.03 15.95
CA ALA A 19 -5.56 -15.20 16.53
C ALA A 19 -6.42 -15.99 15.52
N LYS A 20 -7.07 -15.30 14.57
CA LYS A 20 -7.84 -15.91 13.47
C LYS A 20 -6.93 -16.52 12.38
N ASN A 21 -5.70 -16.01 12.20
CA ASN A 21 -4.78 -16.40 11.11
C ASN A 21 -3.49 -17.05 11.63
N LYS A 22 -3.60 -18.06 12.49
CA LYS A 22 -2.46 -18.72 13.18
C LYS A 22 -1.43 -19.39 12.24
N ASP A 23 -1.80 -19.63 10.99
CA ASP A 23 -0.94 -20.22 9.97
C ASP A 23 -0.09 -19.18 9.22
N ILE A 24 -0.25 -17.90 9.53
CA ILE A 24 0.48 -16.77 8.94
C ILE A 24 1.39 -16.17 10.02
N ASP A 25 2.59 -15.75 9.63
CA ASP A 25 3.49 -15.05 10.54
C ASP A 25 2.82 -13.76 11.07
N PRO A 26 2.76 -13.54 12.39
CA PRO A 26 2.14 -12.33 12.97
C PRO A 26 2.72 -11.01 12.44
N PHE A 27 4.00 -10.99 12.05
CA PHE A 27 4.62 -9.81 11.45
C PHE A 27 4.00 -9.49 10.08
N LEU A 28 3.64 -10.50 9.29
CA LEU A 28 2.95 -10.28 8.00
C LEU A 28 1.53 -9.74 8.21
N ILE A 29 0.80 -10.26 9.21
CA ILE A 29 -0.54 -9.75 9.54
C ILE A 29 -0.48 -8.26 9.91
N ARG A 30 0.47 -7.86 10.77
CA ARG A 30 0.69 -6.44 11.13
C ARG A 30 1.02 -5.58 9.92
N LYS A 31 1.86 -6.07 8.99
CA LYS A 31 2.16 -5.34 7.75
C LYS A 31 0.94 -5.18 6.86
N TRP A 32 0.15 -6.25 6.67
CA TRP A 32 -1.01 -6.22 5.79
C TRP A 32 -2.12 -5.32 6.32
N GLU A 33 -2.37 -5.33 7.63
CA GLU A 33 -3.26 -4.38 8.28
C GLU A 33 -2.76 -2.95 8.13
N ARG A 34 -1.48 -2.69 8.40
CA ARG A 34 -0.95 -1.33 8.27
C ARG A 34 -1.03 -0.80 6.84
N ILE A 35 -0.77 -1.65 5.83
CA ILE A 35 -0.92 -1.29 4.42
C ILE A 35 -2.39 -1.01 4.09
N PHE A 36 -3.32 -1.85 4.55
CA PHE A 36 -4.75 -1.65 4.40
C PHE A 36 -5.15 -0.27 4.95
N THR A 37 -4.86 -0.02 6.21
CA THR A 37 -5.26 1.19 6.95
C THR A 37 -4.61 2.47 6.41
N LEU A 38 -3.33 2.45 6.04
CA LEU A 38 -2.64 3.67 5.59
C LEU A 38 -2.79 3.92 4.08
N SER A 39 -2.81 2.86 3.28
CA SER A 39 -2.68 2.99 1.82
C SER A 39 -4.00 2.83 1.07
N PHE A 40 -4.96 2.07 1.63
CA PHE A 40 -6.20 1.72 0.94
C PHE A 40 -7.46 2.25 1.63
N ASP A 41 -7.65 2.08 2.93
CA ASP A 41 -8.77 2.65 3.71
C ASP A 41 -8.44 4.11 4.09
N ARG A 42 -8.64 5.02 3.13
CA ARG A 42 -8.22 6.43 3.23
C ARG A 42 -9.25 7.29 3.97
N ASN A 43 -10.47 6.80 4.12
CA ASN A 43 -11.53 7.45 4.87
C ASN A 43 -11.67 6.91 6.31
N ALA A 44 -10.87 5.89 6.68
CA ALA A 44 -10.89 5.22 7.98
C ALA A 44 -12.25 4.60 8.33
N SER A 45 -12.90 4.01 7.33
CA SER A 45 -14.18 3.29 7.48
C SER A 45 -14.00 1.86 7.97
N HIS A 46 -12.77 1.34 7.97
CA HIS A 46 -12.38 -0.06 8.17
C HIS A 46 -12.73 -1.00 7.01
N GLU A 47 -13.16 -0.44 5.89
CA GLU A 47 -13.49 -1.13 4.65
C GLU A 47 -12.84 -0.34 3.49
N ILE A 48 -12.47 -1.01 2.40
CA ILE A 48 -11.99 -0.33 1.19
C ILE A 48 -13.15 -0.25 0.20
N GLU A 49 -13.46 0.96 -0.26
CA GLU A 49 -14.43 1.22 -1.30
C GLU A 49 -13.89 2.22 -2.35
N TRP A 50 -14.67 2.47 -3.40
CA TRP A 50 -14.28 3.43 -4.44
C TRP A 50 -14.01 4.85 -3.88
N SER A 51 -14.68 5.23 -2.79
CA SER A 51 -14.55 6.55 -2.18
C SER A 51 -13.12 6.81 -1.66
N ASP A 52 -12.38 5.78 -1.25
CA ASP A 52 -10.99 5.89 -0.82
C ASP A 52 -10.05 6.29 -1.96
N PHE A 53 -10.25 5.69 -3.13
CA PHE A 53 -9.51 6.03 -4.34
C PHE A 53 -9.83 7.46 -4.78
N TYR A 54 -11.06 7.92 -4.58
CA TYR A 54 -11.43 9.30 -4.82
C TYR A 54 -10.69 10.30 -3.91
N VAL A 55 -10.37 9.93 -2.66
CA VAL A 55 -9.49 10.76 -1.80
C VAL A 55 -8.11 10.94 -2.42
N CYS A 56 -7.52 9.87 -2.97
CA CYS A 56 -6.24 9.93 -3.67
C CYS A 56 -6.32 10.84 -4.92
N LEU A 57 -7.37 10.67 -5.72
CA LEU A 57 -7.60 11.50 -6.91
C LEU A 57 -7.75 12.99 -6.58
N ARG A 58 -8.41 13.34 -5.47
CA ARG A 58 -8.52 14.74 -5.02
C ARG A 58 -7.15 15.33 -4.68
N LYS A 59 -6.32 14.61 -3.93
CA LYS A 59 -4.96 15.06 -3.59
C LYS A 59 -4.08 15.23 -4.83
N ILE A 60 -4.13 14.29 -5.76
CA ILE A 60 -3.40 14.40 -7.04
C ILE A 60 -3.86 15.63 -7.82
N ARG A 61 -5.17 15.89 -7.87
CA ARG A 61 -5.72 17.09 -8.50
C ARG A 61 -5.25 18.37 -7.81
N GLU A 62 -5.15 18.39 -6.49
CA GLU A 62 -4.68 19.55 -5.71
C GLU A 62 -3.19 19.85 -5.97
N ILE A 63 -2.36 18.81 -6.05
CA ILE A 63 -0.90 18.95 -6.25
C ILE A 63 -0.57 19.27 -7.71
N TYR A 64 -1.14 18.52 -8.66
CA TYR A 64 -0.72 18.56 -10.06
C TYR A 64 -1.72 19.29 -10.98
N GLY A 65 -2.95 19.51 -10.54
CA GLY A 65 -4.03 20.11 -11.33
C GLY A 65 -4.92 19.09 -12.04
N ALA A 66 -6.17 19.48 -12.31
CA ALA A 66 -7.22 18.61 -12.86
C ALA A 66 -6.93 18.10 -14.28
N GLU A 67 -6.28 18.91 -15.11
CA GLU A 67 -5.96 18.60 -16.51
C GLU A 67 -4.53 18.07 -16.68
N SER A 68 -3.86 17.72 -15.59
CA SER A 68 -2.50 17.20 -15.62
C SER A 68 -2.45 15.78 -16.20
N LYS A 69 -1.30 15.42 -16.79
CA LYS A 69 -1.04 14.05 -17.23
C LYS A 69 -1.14 13.05 -16.07
N GLN A 70 -0.69 13.47 -14.89
CA GLN A 70 -0.73 12.73 -13.63
C GLN A 70 -2.18 12.40 -13.25
N MET A 71 -3.08 13.38 -13.32
CA MET A 71 -4.50 13.17 -13.03
C MET A 71 -5.14 12.18 -14.01
N GLY A 72 -4.88 12.33 -15.31
CA GLY A 72 -5.38 11.40 -16.34
C GLY A 72 -4.88 9.97 -16.15
N TYR A 73 -3.60 9.80 -15.84
CA TYR A 73 -2.99 8.51 -15.55
C TYR A 73 -3.54 7.89 -14.25
N ALA A 74 -3.66 8.69 -13.19
CA ALA A 74 -4.15 8.26 -11.89
C ALA A 74 -5.60 7.75 -11.98
N ARG A 75 -6.49 8.48 -12.66
CA ARG A 75 -7.89 8.06 -12.83
C ARG A 75 -7.97 6.66 -13.45
N LYS A 76 -7.38 6.49 -14.63
CA LYS A 76 -7.42 5.21 -15.36
C LYS A 76 -6.82 4.07 -14.56
N THR A 77 -5.75 4.33 -13.81
CA THR A 77 -5.03 3.28 -13.11
C THR A 77 -5.71 2.90 -11.80
N LEU A 78 -6.26 3.86 -11.05
CA LEU A 78 -7.02 3.60 -9.84
C LEU A 78 -8.36 2.90 -10.13
N GLU A 79 -9.05 3.26 -11.21
CA GLU A 79 -10.24 2.54 -11.68
C GLU A 79 -9.91 1.06 -11.96
N ALA A 80 -8.86 0.80 -12.75
CA ALA A 80 -8.44 -0.56 -13.07
C ALA A 80 -7.96 -1.36 -11.84
N LEU A 81 -7.32 -0.67 -10.88
CA LEU A 81 -6.90 -1.25 -9.61
C LEU A 81 -8.11 -1.64 -8.76
N TRP A 82 -9.08 -0.74 -8.59
CA TRP A 82 -10.30 -1.01 -7.84
C TRP A 82 -11.06 -2.20 -8.43
N GLU A 83 -11.31 -2.21 -9.73
CA GLU A 83 -11.95 -3.35 -10.40
C GLU A 83 -11.17 -4.66 -10.20
N GLY A 84 -9.83 -4.58 -10.21
CA GLY A 84 -8.96 -5.73 -9.96
C GLY A 84 -9.06 -6.25 -8.54
N LEU A 85 -9.11 -5.34 -7.57
CA LEU A 85 -9.23 -5.66 -6.14
C LEU A 85 -10.60 -6.25 -5.85
N GLN A 86 -11.68 -5.60 -6.29
CA GLN A 86 -13.06 -6.05 -6.10
C GLN A 86 -13.24 -7.48 -6.64
N ARG A 87 -12.85 -7.75 -7.89
CA ARG A 87 -12.96 -9.11 -8.47
C ARG A 87 -12.27 -10.24 -7.69
N LEU A 88 -11.32 -9.91 -6.81
CA LEU A 88 -10.50 -10.90 -6.11
C LEU A 88 -10.75 -10.95 -4.61
N ALA A 89 -11.10 -9.82 -4.00
CA ALA A 89 -11.22 -9.65 -2.57
C ALA A 89 -12.68 -9.59 -2.11
N ASP A 90 -13.55 -8.91 -2.85
CA ASP A 90 -14.99 -8.77 -2.56
C ASP A 90 -15.68 -10.13 -2.81
N SER A 91 -15.73 -10.93 -1.75
CA SER A 91 -16.08 -12.35 -1.81
C SER A 91 -17.57 -12.59 -1.59
N ASP A 92 -18.24 -11.66 -0.93
CA ASP A 92 -19.69 -11.67 -0.69
C ASP A 92 -20.47 -10.74 -1.64
N GLY A 93 -19.79 -9.92 -2.44
CA GLY A 93 -20.36 -9.12 -3.52
C GLY A 93 -21.05 -7.85 -3.05
N ASP A 94 -20.62 -7.29 -1.92
CA ASP A 94 -21.20 -6.09 -1.32
C ASP A 94 -20.53 -4.77 -1.77
N GLU A 95 -19.56 -4.87 -2.68
CA GLU A 95 -18.74 -3.77 -3.20
C GLU A 95 -17.80 -3.13 -2.16
N LEU A 96 -17.58 -3.81 -1.03
CA LEU A 96 -16.64 -3.44 0.02
C LEU A 96 -15.54 -4.50 0.08
N VAL A 97 -14.36 -4.10 0.57
CA VAL A 97 -13.28 -5.05 0.86
C VAL A 97 -12.87 -4.90 2.31
N THR A 98 -13.19 -5.91 3.10
CA THR A 98 -12.84 -5.97 4.53
C THR A 98 -11.37 -6.34 4.74
N ILE A 99 -10.83 -6.08 5.93
CA ILE A 99 -9.46 -6.50 6.28
C ILE A 99 -9.32 -8.03 6.28
N GLU A 100 -10.36 -8.78 6.65
CA GLU A 100 -10.37 -10.24 6.55
C GLU A 100 -10.21 -10.71 5.10
N GLU A 101 -10.97 -10.16 4.16
CA GLU A 101 -10.89 -10.50 2.73
C GLU A 101 -9.54 -10.14 2.14
N TRP A 102 -9.03 -8.95 2.47
CA TRP A 102 -7.69 -8.50 2.12
C TRP A 102 -6.62 -9.50 2.56
N ILE A 103 -6.65 -9.95 3.82
CA ILE A 103 -5.74 -10.96 4.35
C ILE A 103 -5.89 -12.29 3.60
N GLN A 104 -7.13 -12.73 3.30
CA GLN A 104 -7.35 -13.97 2.54
C GLN A 104 -6.80 -13.91 1.11
N VAL A 105 -6.86 -12.75 0.45
CA VAL A 105 -6.26 -12.56 -0.88
C VAL A 105 -4.74 -12.66 -0.79
N LEU A 106 -4.12 -11.95 0.16
CA LEU A 106 -2.67 -11.91 0.32
C LEU A 106 -2.09 -13.27 0.74
N LYS A 107 -2.80 -14.00 1.61
CA LYS A 107 -2.44 -15.36 2.05
C LYS A 107 -2.28 -16.34 0.88
N LYS A 108 -3.06 -16.18 -0.18
CA LYS A 108 -3.04 -17.07 -1.36
C LYS A 108 -1.85 -16.78 -2.29
N VAL A 109 -1.10 -15.70 -2.08
CA VAL A 109 0.02 -15.32 -2.92
C VAL A 109 1.27 -16.11 -2.56
N ASP A 110 1.76 -16.91 -3.51
CA ASP A 110 3.04 -17.60 -3.39
C ASP A 110 4.17 -16.75 -3.98
N SER A 111 4.67 -15.79 -3.20
CA SER A 111 5.73 -14.87 -3.64
C SER A 111 7.05 -15.57 -3.99
N LYS A 112 7.28 -16.80 -3.49
CA LYS A 112 8.52 -17.56 -3.73
C LYS A 112 8.61 -18.13 -5.15
N LYS A 113 7.47 -18.31 -5.82
CA LYS A 113 7.42 -18.77 -7.21
C LYS A 113 7.66 -17.66 -8.24
N GLY A 114 7.79 -16.41 -7.82
CA GLY A 114 7.98 -15.26 -8.70
C GLY A 114 6.70 -14.77 -9.40
N ASP A 115 5.66 -15.62 -9.46
CA ASP A 115 4.35 -15.27 -9.99
C ASP A 115 3.46 -14.66 -8.89
N VAL A 116 3.47 -13.34 -8.80
CA VAL A 116 2.49 -12.58 -8.02
C VAL A 116 1.24 -12.32 -8.88
N PRO A 117 0.03 -12.28 -8.29
CA PRO A 117 -1.19 -12.02 -9.05
C PRO A 117 -1.14 -10.72 -9.86
N LYS A 118 -1.93 -10.67 -10.93
CA LYS A 118 -1.97 -9.51 -11.84
C LYS A 118 -2.29 -8.21 -11.10
N TRP A 119 -3.25 -8.20 -10.18
CA TRP A 119 -3.62 -7.01 -9.41
C TRP A 119 -2.44 -6.44 -8.61
N PHE A 120 -1.62 -7.31 -8.01
CA PHE A 120 -0.44 -6.91 -7.25
C PHE A 120 0.63 -6.31 -8.17
N SER A 121 0.84 -6.94 -9.32
CA SER A 121 1.74 -6.41 -10.35
C SER A 121 1.27 -5.06 -10.88
N ASP A 122 -0.02 -4.89 -11.10
CA ASP A 122 -0.63 -3.64 -11.56
C ASP A 122 -0.49 -2.55 -10.48
N TYR A 123 -0.79 -2.87 -9.21
CA TYR A 123 -0.65 -1.94 -8.07
C TYR A 123 0.79 -1.49 -7.86
N LYS A 124 1.72 -2.43 -7.85
CA LYS A 124 3.17 -2.17 -7.73
C LYS A 124 3.67 -1.25 -8.84
N LYS A 125 3.25 -1.49 -10.09
CA LYS A 125 3.60 -0.66 -11.24
C LYS A 125 2.95 0.72 -11.16
N PHE A 126 1.70 0.78 -10.72
CA PHE A 126 0.98 2.03 -10.50
C PHE A 126 1.71 2.91 -9.49
N MET A 127 2.04 2.39 -8.32
CA MET A 127 2.71 3.15 -7.27
C MET A 127 4.05 3.72 -7.75
N PHE A 128 4.87 2.93 -8.44
CA PHE A 128 6.12 3.43 -9.00
C PHE A 128 5.90 4.57 -9.99
N LYS A 129 4.96 4.40 -10.93
CA LYS A 129 4.66 5.41 -11.94
C LYS A 129 4.01 6.66 -11.37
N LEU A 130 3.22 6.52 -10.31
CA LEU A 130 2.64 7.66 -9.61
C LEU A 130 3.75 8.51 -8.98
N PHE A 131 4.79 7.87 -8.43
CA PHE A 131 5.86 8.57 -7.73
C PHE A 131 6.92 9.10 -8.69
N ASN A 132 7.32 8.33 -9.72
CA ASN A 132 8.32 8.73 -10.72
C ASN A 132 7.71 9.71 -11.74
N VAL A 133 7.49 10.95 -11.29
CA VAL A 133 6.90 12.05 -12.08
C VAL A 133 7.77 12.45 -13.27
N SER A 134 9.09 12.31 -13.15
CA SER A 134 10.03 12.63 -14.23
C SER A 134 10.01 11.62 -15.39
N GLU A 135 9.45 10.42 -15.17
CA GLU A 135 9.39 9.30 -16.13
C GLU A 135 10.78 8.82 -16.61
N ASP A 136 11.84 9.06 -15.83
CA ASP A 136 13.23 8.70 -16.17
C ASP A 136 13.60 7.25 -15.79
N GLY A 137 12.66 6.50 -15.21
CA GLY A 137 12.84 5.10 -14.78
C GLY A 137 13.54 4.94 -13.43
N HIS A 138 13.83 6.05 -12.75
CA HIS A 138 14.44 6.09 -11.43
C HIS A 138 13.50 6.82 -10.48
N LEU A 139 13.50 6.42 -9.21
CA LEU A 139 12.75 7.12 -8.17
C LEU A 139 13.75 7.75 -7.20
N ASP A 140 13.78 9.09 -7.18
CA ASP A 140 14.61 9.85 -6.24
C ASP A 140 13.84 10.19 -4.94
N ILE A 141 14.54 10.82 -3.99
CA ILE A 141 13.98 11.17 -2.68
C ILE A 141 12.84 12.18 -2.76
N ASN A 142 12.89 13.14 -3.69
CA ASN A 142 11.86 14.17 -3.82
C ASN A 142 10.60 13.56 -4.43
N GLU A 143 10.76 12.77 -5.49
CA GLU A 143 9.68 12.03 -6.12
C GLU A 143 9.01 11.05 -5.15
N TYR A 144 9.81 10.33 -4.35
CA TYR A 144 9.29 9.47 -3.31
C TYR A 144 8.53 10.26 -2.24
N ALA A 145 9.09 11.37 -1.76
CA ALA A 145 8.45 12.20 -0.74
C ALA A 145 7.12 12.81 -1.22
N ASP A 146 7.09 13.36 -2.43
CA ASP A 146 5.87 13.87 -3.06
C ASP A 146 4.83 12.77 -3.21
N GLY A 147 5.25 11.59 -3.65
CA GLY A 147 4.41 10.40 -3.72
C GLY A 147 3.81 10.01 -2.36
N MET A 148 4.63 9.94 -1.32
CA MET A 148 4.20 9.60 0.04
C MET A 148 3.28 10.67 0.66
N SER A 149 3.43 11.95 0.28
CA SER A 149 2.53 13.02 0.72
C SER A 149 1.08 12.82 0.23
N VAL A 150 0.90 12.24 -0.97
CA VAL A 150 -0.43 11.81 -1.46
C VAL A 150 -1.04 10.78 -0.50
N TYR A 151 -0.19 9.94 0.10
CA TYR A 151 -0.58 8.97 1.12
C TYR A 151 -0.72 9.56 2.53
N GLY A 152 -0.38 10.84 2.72
CA GLY A 152 -0.57 11.56 3.98
C GLY A 152 0.60 11.44 4.95
N HIS A 153 1.76 11.00 4.46
CA HIS A 153 3.00 10.99 5.23
C HIS A 153 3.64 12.38 5.25
N GLU A 154 4.30 12.68 6.36
CA GLU A 154 5.07 13.90 6.50
C GLU A 154 6.40 13.81 5.73
N LEU A 155 6.90 14.94 5.25
CA LEU A 155 8.11 15.02 4.43
C LEU A 155 9.32 14.36 5.10
N HIS A 156 9.52 14.62 6.39
CA HIS A 156 10.64 14.08 7.15
C HIS A 156 10.57 12.56 7.30
N GLU A 157 9.37 12.01 7.54
CA GLU A 157 9.15 10.55 7.64
C GLU A 157 9.45 9.86 6.32
N ALA A 158 9.04 10.47 5.20
CA ALA A 158 9.35 9.95 3.87
C ALA A 158 10.86 10.00 3.60
N HIS A 159 11.55 11.07 3.98
CA HIS A 159 13.00 11.15 3.83
C HIS A 159 13.72 10.06 4.65
N ASP A 160 13.32 9.87 5.91
CA ASP A 160 13.91 8.85 6.78
C ASP A 160 13.65 7.44 6.25
N ALA A 161 12.45 7.17 5.73
CA ALA A 161 12.13 5.91 5.06
C ALA A 161 13.02 5.69 3.83
N PHE A 162 13.15 6.70 2.96
CA PHE A 162 13.97 6.61 1.75
C PHE A 162 15.42 6.27 2.08
N HIS A 163 16.04 6.95 3.04
CA HIS A 163 17.42 6.68 3.44
C HIS A 163 17.61 5.26 4.00
N LYS A 164 16.58 4.66 4.61
CA LYS A 164 16.65 3.29 5.13
C LYS A 164 16.64 2.23 4.03
N PHE A 165 15.88 2.42 2.94
CA PHE A 165 15.77 1.39 1.88
C PHE A 165 16.63 1.68 0.64
N ALA A 166 16.93 2.95 0.33
CA ALA A 166 17.69 3.34 -0.84
C ALA A 166 19.19 3.22 -0.55
N VAL A 167 19.67 1.98 -0.39
CA VAL A 167 21.07 1.66 -0.15
C VAL A 167 21.56 0.61 -1.15
N ASP A 168 22.87 0.61 -1.41
CA ASP A 168 23.50 -0.41 -2.26
C ASP A 168 23.70 -1.74 -1.50
N LYS A 169 24.34 -2.71 -2.16
CA LYS A 169 24.61 -4.04 -1.56
C LYS A 169 25.55 -4.00 -0.35
N LYS A 170 26.29 -2.91 -0.15
CA LYS A 170 27.16 -2.68 1.00
C LYS A 170 26.48 -1.87 2.11
N GLY A 171 25.26 -1.38 1.85
CA GLY A 171 24.53 -0.50 2.77
C GLY A 171 24.84 0.98 2.59
N GLU A 172 25.54 1.36 1.52
CA GLU A 172 25.86 2.78 1.25
C GLU A 172 24.65 3.49 0.63
N PRO A 173 24.35 4.74 1.03
CA PRO A 173 23.20 5.47 0.49
C PRO A 173 23.23 5.63 -1.02
N LYS A 174 22.06 5.51 -1.65
CA LYS A 174 21.82 5.76 -3.06
C LYS A 174 20.95 7.01 -3.22
N SER A 175 21.20 7.76 -4.28
CA SER A 175 20.38 8.93 -4.63
C SER A 175 19.04 8.56 -5.27
N HIS A 176 18.91 7.32 -5.77
CA HIS A 176 17.70 6.84 -6.45
C HIS A 176 17.59 5.30 -6.39
N ILE A 177 16.40 4.80 -6.66
CA ILE A 177 16.15 3.38 -6.93
C ILE A 177 15.55 3.17 -8.32
N THR A 178 15.89 2.06 -8.96
CA THR A 178 15.33 1.65 -10.25
C THR A 178 13.99 0.96 -10.08
N TYR A 179 13.22 0.79 -11.17
CA TYR A 179 12.00 -0.03 -11.14
C TYR A 179 12.26 -1.49 -10.74
N ASP A 180 13.44 -2.05 -11.07
CA ASP A 180 13.79 -3.41 -10.66
C ASP A 180 13.97 -3.53 -9.15
N GLU A 181 14.66 -2.57 -8.53
CA GLU A 181 14.81 -2.48 -7.07
C GLU A 181 13.48 -2.23 -6.39
N TRP A 182 12.65 -1.34 -6.95
CA TRP A 182 11.27 -1.12 -6.48
C TRP A 182 10.49 -2.43 -6.43
N LYS A 183 10.61 -3.28 -7.47
CA LYS A 183 9.89 -4.56 -7.49
C LYS A 183 10.28 -5.47 -6.34
N GLU A 184 11.57 -5.53 -6.03
CA GLU A 184 12.10 -6.35 -4.93
C GLU A 184 11.65 -5.81 -3.57
N LEU A 185 11.79 -4.50 -3.35
CA LEU A 185 11.36 -3.82 -2.13
C LEU A 185 9.85 -4.01 -1.87
N PHE A 186 9.03 -3.91 -2.92
CA PHE A 186 7.58 -4.06 -2.82
C PHE A 186 7.16 -5.51 -2.50
N ILE A 187 7.88 -6.52 -3.03
CA ILE A 187 7.66 -7.92 -2.67
C ILE A 187 8.08 -8.17 -1.21
N ASP A 188 9.23 -7.65 -0.79
CA ASP A 188 9.70 -7.77 0.59
C ASP A 188 8.70 -7.13 1.57
N LEU A 189 8.18 -5.94 1.22
CA LEU A 189 7.17 -5.23 2.00
C LEU A 189 5.94 -6.11 2.27
N PHE A 190 5.37 -6.74 1.23
CA PHE A 190 4.15 -7.52 1.41
C PHE A 190 4.41 -8.93 1.93
N PHE A 191 5.47 -9.61 1.51
CA PHE A 191 5.53 -11.07 1.66
C PHE A 191 6.74 -11.61 2.44
N SER A 192 7.72 -10.77 2.79
CA SER A 192 8.83 -11.21 3.62
C SER A 192 8.47 -11.16 5.11
N ALA A 193 8.63 -12.28 5.82
CA ALA A 193 8.57 -12.30 7.28
C ALA A 193 9.89 -11.87 7.95
N ASP A 194 10.97 -11.71 7.16
CA ASP A 194 12.26 -11.25 7.67
C ASP A 194 12.21 -9.74 7.97
N LYS A 195 12.25 -9.40 9.26
CA LYS A 195 12.23 -8.02 9.77
C LYS A 195 13.39 -7.16 9.25
N LYS A 196 14.48 -7.76 8.77
CA LYS A 196 15.69 -7.05 8.29
C LYS A 196 15.62 -6.63 6.82
N LYS A 197 14.60 -7.05 6.07
CA LYS A 197 14.48 -6.67 4.67
C LYS A 197 14.22 -5.18 4.51
N LEU A 198 14.96 -4.54 3.60
CA LEU A 198 14.86 -3.11 3.32
C LEU A 198 13.45 -2.67 2.91
N GLY A 199 12.72 -3.54 2.19
CA GLY A 199 11.34 -3.28 1.76
C GLY A 199 10.38 -2.99 2.90
N ASN A 200 10.69 -3.43 4.13
CA ASN A 200 9.90 -3.13 5.33
C ASN A 200 9.82 -1.62 5.63
N HIS A 201 10.75 -0.81 5.12
CA HIS A 201 10.75 0.64 5.29
C HIS A 201 10.04 1.39 4.16
N LEU A 202 9.60 0.70 3.09
CA LEU A 202 9.16 1.34 1.84
C LEU A 202 7.97 2.29 2.00
N PHE A 203 7.11 2.10 2.99
CA PHE A 203 5.97 3.01 3.27
C PHE A 203 6.02 3.62 4.67
N GLY A 204 7.21 3.73 5.28
CA GLY A 204 7.34 4.26 6.64
C GLY A 204 6.58 3.44 7.69
N ILE A 205 6.24 2.18 7.36
CA ILE A 205 5.32 1.35 8.13
C ILE A 205 5.91 0.93 9.48
N LEU A 206 7.25 0.92 9.63
CA LEU A 206 7.89 0.27 10.78
C LEU A 206 9.01 1.11 11.42
N ASP A 207 8.79 1.50 12.68
CA ASP A 207 9.84 1.47 13.70
C ASP A 207 9.90 0.04 14.25
N VAL A 208 10.90 -0.70 13.78
CA VAL A 208 11.13 -2.12 14.09
C VAL A 208 11.41 -2.35 15.58
N GLU A 209 11.70 -1.29 16.34
CA GLU A 209 12.11 -1.36 17.75
C GLU A 209 10.96 -1.52 18.75
N HIS A 210 9.70 -1.28 18.34
CA HIS A 210 8.55 -1.30 19.25
C HIS A 210 7.45 -2.30 18.83
N MET A 211 7.78 -3.31 18.00
CA MET A 211 6.86 -4.37 17.55
C MET A 211 7.29 -5.81 17.87
#